data_AF-A0A5C6DEL7-F1
#
_entry.id   AF-A0A5C6DEL7-F1
#
_cell.length_a   1.000
_cell.length_b   1.000
_cell.length_c   1.000
_cell.angle_alpha   90.00
_cell.angle_beta   90.00
_cell.angle_gamma   90.00
#
_symmetry.space_group_name_H-M   'P 1'
#
loop_
_entity.id
_entity.type
_entity.pdbx_description
1 polymer ?
#
loop_
_entity_poly.entity_id
_entity_poly.type
_entity_poly.pdbx_seq_one_letter_code
_entity_poly.pdbx_strand_id
1 'polypeptide(L)'
;MRSFAYAIAAIAAVGIIVAIARMPYQPPDGGSQTGSIVGLVSNEVMETEGDLTLAVPEMSCVMSCYPKVKKALESTEGVESVELDTQKEEGIIDNRQVVVHYKPGFEVSAAIASLKQSGYTSSPVE
;
A
#
# COMPACT_ATOMS: atom_id res chain seq x y z
N MET A 1 23.76 -52.46 -21.47
CA MET A 1 22.52 -51.66 -21.31
C MET A 1 22.25 -51.22 -19.86
N ARG A 2 23.28 -50.98 -19.02
CA ARG A 2 23.09 -50.45 -17.65
C ARG A 2 23.90 -49.18 -17.39
N SER A 3 24.98 -48.96 -18.14
CA SER A 3 25.85 -47.80 -18.01
C SER A 3 25.21 -46.49 -18.52
N PHE A 4 24.28 -46.56 -19.48
CA PHE A 4 23.59 -45.37 -20.00
C PHE A 4 22.51 -44.84 -19.05
N ALA A 5 21.94 -45.70 -18.19
CA ALA A 5 20.92 -45.28 -17.22
C ALA A 5 21.51 -44.42 -16.09
N TYR A 6 22.75 -44.72 -15.67
CA TYR A 6 23.43 -43.95 -14.60
C TYR A 6 23.91 -42.57 -15.07
N ALA A 7 24.21 -42.41 -16.37
CA ALA A 7 24.58 -41.11 -16.93
C ALA A 7 23.41 -40.11 -16.95
N ILE A 8 22.18 -40.60 -17.19
CA ILE A 8 20.97 -39.76 -17.20
C ILE A 8 20.59 -39.35 -15.76
N ALA A 9 20.77 -40.24 -14.80
CA ALA A 9 20.50 -39.95 -13.38
C ALA A 9 21.44 -38.88 -12.80
N ALA A 10 22.71 -38.84 -13.22
CA ALA A 10 23.68 -37.87 -12.74
C ALA A 10 23.40 -36.43 -13.24
N ILE A 11 22.89 -36.29 -14.47
CA ILE A 11 22.60 -34.98 -15.07
C ILE A 11 21.35 -34.35 -14.42
N ALA A 12 20.36 -35.17 -14.05
CA ALA A 12 19.18 -34.71 -13.32
C ALA A 12 19.54 -34.13 -11.93
N ALA A 13 20.48 -34.74 -11.21
CA ALA A 13 20.89 -34.28 -9.89
C ALA A 13 21.63 -32.93 -9.92
N VAL A 14 22.49 -32.70 -10.93
CA VAL A 14 23.22 -31.42 -11.07
C VAL A 14 22.28 -30.29 -11.52
N GLY A 15 21.30 -30.59 -12.38
CA GLY A 15 20.29 -29.61 -12.80
C GLY A 15 19.42 -29.11 -11.64
N ILE A 16 19.07 -30.00 -10.70
CA ILE A 16 18.26 -29.65 -9.52
C ILE A 16 19.07 -28.74 -8.56
N ILE A 17 20.37 -28.97 -8.40
CA ILE A 17 21.24 -28.16 -7.51
C ILE A 17 21.43 -26.72 -8.04
N VAL A 18 21.54 -26.54 -9.36
CA VAL A 18 21.62 -25.19 -9.95
C VAL A 18 20.27 -24.46 -9.91
N ALA A 19 19.16 -25.20 -10.00
CA ALA A 19 17.81 -24.64 -9.90
C ALA A 19 17.50 -24.09 -8.49
N ILE A 20 17.82 -24.84 -7.43
CA ILE A 20 17.62 -24.38 -6.03
C ILE A 20 18.55 -23.22 -5.63
N ALA A 21 19.72 -23.06 -6.25
CA ALA A 21 20.60 -21.92 -6.00
C ALA A 21 20.07 -20.59 -6.60
N ARG A 22 19.12 -20.67 -7.55
CA ARG A 22 18.51 -19.52 -8.23
C ARG A 22 17.07 -19.25 -7.77
N MET A 23 16.49 -20.13 -6.96
CA MET A 23 15.16 -19.94 -6.38
C MET A 23 15.30 -19.37 -4.97
N PRO A 24 14.74 -18.19 -4.67
CA PRO A 24 14.56 -17.80 -3.28
C PRO A 24 13.64 -18.81 -2.60
N TYR A 25 14.15 -19.45 -1.55
CA TYR A 25 13.41 -20.34 -0.67
C TYR A 25 12.27 -19.55 0.00
N GLN A 26 11.02 -19.81 -0.41
CA GLN A 26 9.82 -19.35 0.32
C GLN A 26 9.35 -20.51 1.22
N PRO A 27 9.58 -20.44 2.54
CA PRO A 27 9.03 -21.42 3.47
C PRO A 27 7.48 -21.31 3.51
N PRO A 28 6.78 -22.43 3.73
CA PRO A 28 5.33 -22.43 3.81
C PRO A 28 4.85 -21.59 5.00
N ASP A 29 3.74 -20.90 4.74
CA ASP A 29 3.14 -19.80 5.48
C ASP A 29 3.07 -20.00 7.00
N GLY A 30 3.96 -19.30 7.69
CA GLY A 30 3.89 -18.93 9.10
C GLY A 30 4.52 -17.54 9.30
N GLY A 31 4.37 -16.68 8.30
CA GLY A 31 5.20 -15.51 8.05
C GLY A 31 4.92 -14.33 8.97
N SER A 32 5.52 -14.35 10.15
CA SER A 32 5.95 -13.12 10.82
C SER A 32 6.96 -12.41 9.92
N GLN A 33 6.54 -11.24 9.43
CA GLN A 33 7.33 -10.34 8.62
C GLN A 33 8.51 -9.81 9.45
N THR A 34 9.75 -10.06 9.04
CA THR A 34 10.89 -9.19 9.37
C THR A 34 12.05 -9.46 8.41
N GLY A 35 12.38 -8.47 7.58
CA GLY A 35 13.78 -8.22 7.26
C GLY A 35 14.22 -8.15 5.80
N SER A 36 13.57 -7.33 4.96
CA SER A 36 14.23 -6.40 4.02
C SER A 36 13.18 -5.72 3.13
N ILE A 37 12.42 -4.82 3.73
CA ILE A 37 11.59 -3.87 3.00
C ILE A 37 12.46 -2.67 2.62
N VAL A 38 13.30 -2.83 1.60
CA VAL A 38 13.48 -1.70 0.68
C VAL A 38 12.12 -1.59 0.03
N GLY A 39 11.29 -0.71 0.59
CA GLY A 39 9.87 -0.64 0.28
C GLY A 39 9.67 -0.65 -1.22
N LEU A 40 9.09 -1.72 -1.72
CA LEU A 40 7.97 -1.58 -2.63
C LEU A 40 6.97 -0.70 -1.86
N VAL A 41 7.19 0.62 -1.93
CA VAL A 41 6.07 1.52 -2.12
C VAL A 41 5.40 0.92 -3.34
N SER A 42 4.38 0.11 -3.11
CA SER A 42 3.42 -0.16 -4.16
C SER A 42 2.97 1.23 -4.57
N ASN A 43 3.52 1.68 -5.69
CA ASN A 43 3.12 2.90 -6.34
C ASN A 43 1.78 2.52 -6.97
N GLU A 44 0.77 2.43 -6.10
CA GLU A 44 -0.58 1.99 -6.43
C GLU A 44 -1.22 3.15 -7.14
N VAL A 45 -1.00 3.15 -8.46
CA VAL A 45 -1.66 4.05 -9.39
C VAL A 45 -3.02 3.44 -9.69
N MET A 46 -4.08 4.16 -9.36
CA MET A 46 -5.43 3.71 -9.68
C MET A 46 -5.68 3.90 -11.17
N GLU A 47 -5.99 2.81 -11.89
CA GLU A 47 -6.26 2.84 -13.33
C GLU A 47 -7.68 3.32 -13.67
N THR A 48 -8.58 3.33 -12.69
CA THR A 48 -9.98 3.76 -12.82
C THR A 48 -10.29 4.87 -11.81
N GLU A 49 -11.37 5.63 -12.04
CA GLU A 49 -11.95 6.49 -11.00
C GLU A 49 -12.57 5.67 -9.87
N GLY A 50 -12.71 6.28 -8.69
CA GLY A 50 -13.32 5.65 -7.53
C GLY A 50 -13.13 6.45 -6.24
N ASP A 51 -13.40 5.78 -5.12
CA ASP A 51 -13.36 6.35 -3.78
C ASP A 51 -12.37 5.57 -2.91
N LEU A 52 -11.53 6.29 -2.17
CA LEU A 52 -10.59 5.71 -1.22
C LEU A 52 -10.82 6.31 0.16
N THR A 53 -11.06 5.44 1.14
CA THR A 53 -11.16 5.86 2.54
C THR A 53 -9.78 5.84 3.19
N LEU A 54 -9.41 6.98 3.78
CA LEU A 54 -8.16 7.15 4.52
C LEU A 54 -8.47 7.48 5.97
N ALA A 55 -7.92 6.70 6.89
CA ALA A 55 -7.95 7.06 8.30
C ALA A 55 -6.92 8.17 8.57
N VAL A 56 -7.32 9.19 9.34
CA VAL A 56 -6.47 10.30 9.76
C VAL A 56 -6.64 10.50 11.28
N PRO A 57 -6.06 9.61 12.11
CA PRO A 57 -6.27 9.59 13.55
C PRO A 57 -5.86 10.88 14.26
N GLU A 58 -4.93 11.65 13.70
CA GLU A 58 -4.47 12.92 14.27
C GLU A 58 -5.43 14.09 13.96
N MET A 59 -6.42 13.90 13.08
CA MET A 59 -7.45 14.90 12.76
C MET A 59 -8.50 14.96 13.88
N SER A 60 -8.36 15.93 14.79
CA SER A 60 -9.25 16.07 15.96
C SER A 60 -10.19 17.28 15.92
N CYS A 61 -10.13 18.13 14.88
CA CYS A 61 -10.93 19.37 14.82
C CYS A 61 -11.45 19.67 13.40
N VAL A 62 -12.75 19.97 13.28
CA VAL A 62 -13.40 20.29 11.99
C VAL A 62 -12.88 21.59 11.38
N MET A 63 -12.64 22.63 12.18
CA MET A 63 -12.37 23.97 11.65
C MET A 63 -10.92 24.19 11.19
N SER A 64 -9.98 23.37 11.66
CA SER A 64 -8.55 23.61 11.45
C SER A 64 -7.78 22.39 10.97
N CYS A 65 -8.16 21.18 11.39
CA CYS A 65 -7.47 19.97 10.97
C CYS A 65 -8.01 19.49 9.62
N TYR A 66 -9.34 19.36 9.49
CA TYR A 66 -9.94 18.89 8.25
C TYR A 66 -9.59 19.76 7.03
N PRO A 67 -9.65 21.11 7.07
CA PRO A 67 -9.25 21.94 5.92
C PRO A 67 -7.79 21.75 5.50
N LYS A 68 -6.89 21.44 6.45
CA LYS A 68 -5.48 21.14 6.14
C LYS A 68 -5.35 19.78 5.45
N VAL A 69 -6.00 18.76 5.99
CA VAL A 69 -6.04 17.40 5.41
C VAL A 69 -6.62 17.45 4.00
N LYS A 70 -7.78 18.07 3.85
CA LYS A 70 -8.46 18.30 2.57
C LYS A 70 -7.54 18.96 1.56
N LYS A 71 -6.95 20.10 1.92
CA LYS A 71 -6.05 20.85 1.02
C LYS A 71 -4.81 20.04 0.63
N ALA A 72 -4.23 19.27 1.56
CA ALA A 72 -3.08 18.43 1.28
C ALA A 72 -3.41 17.34 0.26
N LEU A 73 -4.54 16.64 0.46
CA LEU A 73 -4.99 15.57 -0.42
C LEU A 73 -5.45 16.11 -1.78
N GLU A 74 -6.24 17.18 -1.84
CA GLU A 74 -6.67 17.82 -3.09
C GLU A 74 -5.51 18.42 -3.91
N SER A 75 -4.36 18.66 -3.29
CA SER A 75 -3.14 19.07 -4.01
C SER A 75 -2.43 17.89 -4.69
N THR A 76 -2.86 16.65 -4.41
CA THR A 76 -2.30 15.43 -5.01
C THR A 76 -2.92 15.22 -6.39
N GLU A 77 -2.09 14.88 -7.37
CA GLU A 77 -2.57 14.58 -8.71
C GLU A 77 -3.53 13.38 -8.68
N GLY A 78 -4.60 13.48 -9.46
CA GLY A 78 -5.64 12.45 -9.52
C GLY A 78 -6.72 12.56 -8.46
N VAL A 79 -6.64 13.49 -7.50
CA VAL A 79 -7.73 13.75 -6.54
C VAL A 79 -8.73 14.76 -7.12
N GLU A 80 -10.02 14.44 -7.03
CA GLU A 80 -11.12 15.31 -7.47
C GLU A 80 -11.75 16.08 -6.32
N SER A 81 -12.06 15.38 -5.22
CA SER A 81 -12.60 15.97 -4.01
C SER A 81 -12.25 15.14 -2.79
N VAL A 82 -12.25 15.80 -1.64
CA VAL A 82 -12.06 15.15 -0.34
C VAL A 82 -13.15 15.60 0.60
N GLU A 83 -13.77 14.60 1.24
CA GLU A 83 -14.88 14.77 2.16
C GLU A 83 -14.62 14.02 3.48
N LEU A 84 -15.27 14.45 4.55
CA LEU A 84 -15.30 13.63 5.77
C LEU A 84 -16.21 12.43 5.51
N ASP A 85 -15.79 11.26 5.98
CA ASP A 85 -16.72 10.13 6.03
C ASP A 85 -17.87 10.43 7.02
N THR A 86 -18.88 9.57 7.02
CA THR A 86 -20.08 9.68 7.84
C THR A 86 -19.75 9.96 9.30
N GLN A 87 -20.23 11.11 9.80
CA GLN A 87 -20.12 11.52 11.20
C GLN A 87 -21.42 11.22 11.95
N LYS A 88 -21.32 11.04 13.27
CA LYS A 88 -22.49 10.84 14.12
C LYS A 88 -23.20 12.16 14.44
N GLU A 89 -22.41 13.22 14.62
CA GLU A 89 -22.90 14.54 15.00
C GLU A 89 -22.32 15.60 14.06
N GLU A 90 -23.14 16.56 13.64
CA GLU A 90 -22.69 17.65 12.76
C GLU A 90 -21.71 18.57 13.50
N GLY A 91 -20.57 18.85 12.87
CA GLY A 91 -19.54 19.72 13.45
C GLY A 91 -18.61 19.05 14.47
N ILE A 92 -18.74 17.74 14.67
CA ILE A 92 -17.83 16.92 15.50
C ILE A 92 -17.14 15.88 14.62
N ILE A 93 -15.85 15.60 14.88
CA ILE A 93 -15.12 14.51 14.23
C ILE A 93 -15.11 13.31 15.17
N ASP A 94 -16.13 12.46 15.04
CA ASP A 94 -16.23 11.18 15.75
C ASP A 94 -15.63 10.04 14.93
N ASN A 95 -15.76 10.14 13.60
CA ASN A 95 -15.13 9.24 12.65
C ASN A 95 -13.96 9.96 11.98
N ARG A 96 -12.74 9.56 12.34
CA ARG A 96 -11.50 10.20 11.85
C ARG A 96 -11.07 9.64 10.49
N GLN A 97 -12.02 9.51 9.58
CA GLN A 97 -11.81 9.03 8.23
C GLN A 97 -12.21 10.11 7.23
N VAL A 98 -11.49 10.15 6.11
CA VAL A 98 -11.81 10.98 4.95
C VAL A 98 -11.99 10.10 3.74
N VAL A 99 -12.97 10.45 2.91
CA VAL A 99 -13.20 9.83 1.62
C VAL A 99 -12.54 10.70 0.56
N VAL A 100 -11.66 10.10 -0.23
CA VAL A 100 -10.97 10.73 -1.35
C VAL A 100 -11.64 10.22 -2.62
N HIS A 101 -12.31 11.12 -3.33
CA HIS A 101 -12.80 10.86 -4.68
C HIS A 101 -11.66 11.12 -5.65
N TYR A 102 -11.33 10.13 -6.47
CA TYR A 102 -10.19 10.18 -7.36
C TYR A 102 -10.52 9.70 -8.76
N LYS A 103 -9.72 10.17 -9.72
CA LYS A 103 -9.75 9.81 -11.13
C LYS A 103 -8.57 8.89 -11.50
N PRO A 104 -8.56 8.29 -12.71
CA PRO A 104 -7.42 7.51 -13.18
C PRO A 104 -6.11 8.29 -13.07
N GLY A 105 -5.04 7.62 -12.62
CA GLY A 105 -3.74 8.23 -12.36
C GLY A 105 -3.54 8.69 -10.91
N PHE A 106 -4.47 8.42 -10.01
CA PHE A 106 -4.31 8.71 -8.58
C PHE A 106 -3.28 7.79 -7.94
N GLU A 107 -2.33 8.39 -7.22
CA GLU A 107 -1.21 7.72 -6.55
C GLU A 107 -1.45 7.68 -5.04
N VAL A 108 -1.81 6.50 -4.52
CA VAL A 108 -2.12 6.32 -3.07
C VAL A 108 -0.92 6.72 -2.20
N SER A 109 0.29 6.34 -2.62
CA SER A 109 1.53 6.67 -1.90
C SER A 109 1.81 8.18 -1.88
N ALA A 110 1.49 8.91 -2.95
CA ALA A 110 1.65 10.36 -3.01
C ALA A 110 0.66 11.07 -2.08
N ALA A 111 -0.59 10.59 -2.02
CA ALA A 111 -1.61 11.11 -1.12
C ALA A 111 -1.18 10.97 0.36
N ILE A 112 -0.70 9.78 0.73
CA ILE A 112 -0.15 9.51 2.07
C ILE A 112 1.08 10.38 2.36
N ALA A 113 1.96 10.59 1.38
CA ALA A 113 3.12 11.46 1.53
C ALA A 113 2.72 12.93 1.76
N SER A 114 1.69 13.42 1.06
CA SER A 114 1.14 14.77 1.25
C SER A 114 0.57 14.97 2.66
N LEU A 115 -0.11 13.96 3.20
CA LEU A 115 -0.58 13.96 4.60
C LEU A 115 0.57 14.02 5.60
N LYS A 116 1.62 13.21 5.39
CA LYS A 116 2.83 13.24 6.25
C LYS A 116 3.52 14.60 6.23
N GLN A 117 3.63 15.23 5.06
CA GLN A 117 4.19 16.58 4.94
C GLN A 117 3.38 17.63 5.70
N SER A 118 2.07 17.39 5.85
CA SER A 118 1.16 18.24 6.62
C SER A 118 1.13 17.93 8.12
N GLY A 119 1.95 16.96 8.58
CA GLY A 119 2.07 16.56 9.98
C GLY A 119 1.14 15.42 10.41
N TYR A 120 0.50 14.73 9.46
CA TYR A 120 -0.34 13.56 9.72
C TYR A 120 0.46 12.29 9.41
N THR A 121 1.10 11.75 10.43
CA THR A 121 2.14 10.72 10.33
C THR A 121 1.57 9.31 10.23
N SER A 122 0.41 9.10 10.84
CA SER A 122 -0.36 7.86 10.80
C SER A 122 -1.55 8.04 9.90
N SER A 123 -1.53 7.47 8.69
CA SER A 123 -2.67 7.51 7.78
C SER A 123 -2.84 6.18 7.04
N PRO A 124 -3.36 5.13 7.72
CA PRO A 124 -3.61 3.86 7.07
C PRO A 124 -4.78 3.98 6.08
N VAL A 125 -4.66 3.23 4.98
CA VAL A 125 -5.75 2.93 4.05
C VAL A 125 -6.62 1.83 4.67
N GLU A 126 -7.94 1.99 4.61
CA GLU A 126 -8.93 0.98 5.00
C GLU A 126 -9.68 0.43 3.79
#